data_AF-A0A1T3CSG8-F1
#
_entry.id   AF-A0A1T3CSG8-F1
#
_cell.length_a   1.000
_cell.length_b   1.000
_cell.length_c   1.000
_cell.angle_alpha   90.00
_cell.angle_beta   90.00
_cell.angle_gamma   90.00
#
_symmetry.space_group_name_H-M   'P 1'
#
loop_
_entity.id
_entity.type
_entity.pdbx_description
1 polymer ?
#
loop_
_entity_poly.entity_id
_entity_poly.type
_entity_poly.pdbx_seq_one_letter_code
_entity_poly.pdbx_strand_id
1 'polypeptide(L)'
;MRRCTVTLALCLTSSAFAAQCGNTTIHSAADADALRKACRVVDGTITIPQSLNQLENISLDGIEVVNGDLRSYNCGSISIKRRSSTNSSVVSFSSSTLTTIHGDLALDGCIPDFTNISFPNLKTIDGAFDLVNTASLAYLDITNLDSVGYFRLHAPTLVTMVHKELRNVTGAHGTKKVVVEETSLTSVDSLFRNPLDIGDSPASIGGKTLMFEDYPTQTLTNATFGFTRAGSLSIEGNGTLYVTLGGPDQTTMALTNLTFSRGTAGLIRNPQLANLTVETVTLGSYNNFTDLLLPFDNMSSLTILYEQTLTQLELPPQAVNYTNFSFTLFGCTNLNLSSQFTTDPDGTTRQTWYWPQKDINSLSLVGNIATPFFQTLFDYEGNFTNTTGRPTISNFQVEPTNKSLLSCAPFKKLSQEGVTSIISQKERQLEEIKDRPGLRFSTRSAWHSQFIFNSGRPN
;
A
#
# COMPACT_ATOMS: atom_id res chain seq x y z
N MET A 1 -73.01 29.95 54.89
CA MET A 1 -72.40 29.80 53.55
C MET A 1 -70.92 29.46 53.75
N ARG A 2 -70.55 28.17 53.66
CA ARG A 2 -69.15 27.71 53.73
C ARG A 2 -68.66 27.47 52.30
N ARG A 3 -67.61 28.18 51.88
CA ARG A 3 -66.96 27.98 50.58
C ARG A 3 -65.90 26.89 50.74
N CYS A 4 -66.11 25.75 50.09
CA CYS A 4 -65.10 24.70 49.93
C CYS A 4 -64.20 25.07 48.75
N THR A 5 -62.92 25.29 49.05
CA THR A 5 -61.86 25.44 48.05
C THR A 5 -61.43 24.04 47.64
N VAL A 6 -61.70 23.64 46.39
CA VAL A 6 -61.17 22.41 45.80
C VAL A 6 -59.84 22.73 45.16
N THR A 7 -58.75 22.28 45.77
CA THR A 7 -57.41 22.36 45.22
C THR A 7 -57.22 21.21 44.24
N LEU A 8 -57.26 21.51 42.94
CA LEU A 8 -57.00 20.55 41.87
C LEU A 8 -55.48 20.37 41.74
N ALA A 9 -54.94 19.31 42.32
CA ALA A 9 -53.54 18.93 42.12
C ALA A 9 -53.39 18.27 40.74
N LEU A 10 -52.83 19.00 39.77
CA LEU A 10 -52.33 18.40 38.53
C LEU A 10 -51.11 17.55 38.87
N CYS A 11 -51.28 16.23 38.93
CA CYS A 11 -50.18 15.29 38.76
C CYS A 11 -49.66 15.43 37.33
N LEU A 12 -48.59 16.22 37.17
CA LEU A 12 -47.69 16.10 36.02
C LEU A 12 -47.04 14.72 36.12
N THR A 13 -47.67 13.72 35.52
CA THR A 13 -47.01 12.45 35.22
C THR A 13 -45.86 12.79 34.29
N SER A 14 -44.64 12.79 34.83
CA SER A 14 -43.43 12.70 34.03
C SER A 14 -43.60 11.45 33.18
N SER A 15 -43.89 11.64 31.90
CA SER A 15 -43.76 10.59 30.90
C SER A 15 -42.33 10.10 31.01
N ALA A 16 -42.12 8.99 31.71
CA ALA A 16 -40.91 8.21 31.57
C ALA A 16 -40.94 7.79 30.09
N PHE A 17 -40.27 8.55 29.24
CA PHE A 17 -39.87 8.06 27.93
C PHE A 17 -39.17 6.74 28.26
N ALA A 18 -39.78 5.63 27.87
CA ALA A 18 -39.05 4.39 27.74
C ALA A 18 -37.94 4.73 26.75
N ALA A 19 -36.76 5.00 27.30
CA ALA A 19 -35.58 5.39 26.56
C ALA A 19 -35.35 4.32 25.50
N GLN A 20 -35.69 4.63 24.25
CA GLN A 20 -35.47 3.70 23.17
C GLN A 20 -34.00 3.79 22.84
N CYS A 21 -33.19 2.98 23.55
CA CYS A 21 -31.77 2.79 23.29
C CYS A 21 -31.54 1.98 22.02
N GLY A 22 -32.40 2.10 21.02
CA GLY A 22 -32.26 1.46 19.72
C GLY A 22 -31.66 2.44 18.71
N ASN A 23 -32.05 2.30 17.44
CA ASN A 23 -31.63 3.23 16.39
C ASN A 23 -32.01 4.67 16.73
N THR A 24 -31.04 5.58 16.64
CA THR A 24 -31.20 6.99 17.01
C THR A 24 -30.46 7.90 16.05
N THR A 25 -30.91 9.15 15.92
CA THR A 25 -30.28 10.18 15.11
C THR A 25 -30.00 11.40 15.98
N ILE A 26 -28.77 11.90 15.98
CA ILE A 26 -28.35 13.05 16.80
C ILE A 26 -28.34 14.29 15.90
N HIS A 27 -29.31 15.17 16.02
CA HIS A 27 -29.39 16.41 15.23
C HIS A 27 -28.72 17.61 15.93
N SER A 28 -28.39 17.49 17.21
CA SER A 28 -27.87 18.56 18.06
C SER A 28 -27.12 18.03 19.29
N ALA A 29 -26.42 18.90 20.02
CA ALA A 29 -25.82 18.54 21.31
C ALA A 29 -26.86 18.09 22.35
N ALA A 30 -28.08 18.63 22.28
CA ALA A 30 -29.18 18.26 23.18
C ALA A 30 -29.68 16.83 22.94
N ASP A 31 -29.70 16.36 21.69
CA ASP A 31 -30.08 14.98 21.37
C ASP A 31 -29.04 13.98 21.91
N ALA A 32 -27.76 14.33 21.77
CA ALA A 32 -26.67 13.54 22.35
C ALA A 32 -26.76 13.50 23.89
N ASP A 33 -27.09 14.63 24.52
CA ASP A 33 -27.32 14.73 25.96
C ASP A 33 -28.52 13.89 26.44
N ALA A 34 -29.62 13.92 25.70
CA ALA A 34 -30.78 13.09 25.98
C ALA A 34 -30.44 11.59 25.87
N LEU A 35 -29.75 11.20 24.80
CA LEU A 35 -29.33 9.81 24.57
C LEU A 35 -28.40 9.30 25.68
N ARG A 36 -27.34 10.05 26.01
CA ARG A 36 -26.33 9.61 26.99
C ARG A 36 -26.85 9.58 28.44
N LYS A 37 -27.88 10.37 28.76
CA LYS A 37 -28.59 10.29 30.06
C LYS A 37 -29.53 9.09 30.14
N ALA A 38 -30.02 8.65 28.98
CA ALA A 38 -30.99 7.59 28.85
C ALA A 38 -30.35 6.20 28.68
N CYS A 39 -29.19 6.14 28.02
CA CYS A 39 -28.60 4.91 27.53
C CYS A 39 -27.11 4.84 27.85
N ARG A 40 -26.72 3.76 28.52
CA ARG A 40 -25.30 3.34 28.65
C ARG A 40 -24.88 2.45 27.49
N VAL A 41 -25.81 1.65 26.97
CA VAL A 41 -25.64 0.77 25.80
C VAL A 41 -26.69 1.18 24.78
N VAL A 42 -26.28 1.37 23.53
CA VAL A 42 -27.20 1.61 22.40
C VAL A 42 -27.30 0.33 21.58
N ASP A 43 -28.45 -0.34 21.66
CA ASP A 43 -28.84 -1.53 20.92
C ASP A 43 -29.32 -1.19 19.50
N GLY A 44 -28.49 -0.47 18.74
CA GLY A 44 -28.81 -0.02 17.39
C GLY A 44 -27.76 0.95 16.83
N THR A 45 -28.09 1.54 15.69
CA THR A 45 -27.24 2.51 15.00
C THR A 45 -27.45 3.93 15.53
N ILE A 46 -26.34 4.63 15.81
CA ILE A 46 -26.32 6.09 16.02
C ILE A 46 -26.00 6.75 14.68
N THR A 47 -26.90 7.60 14.21
CA THR A 47 -26.73 8.33 12.95
C THR A 47 -26.47 9.81 13.18
N ILE A 48 -25.44 10.35 12.53
CA ILE A 48 -25.12 11.78 12.48
C ILE A 48 -25.61 12.35 11.13
N PRO A 49 -26.67 13.18 11.11
CA PRO A 49 -27.22 13.75 9.89
C PRO A 49 -26.34 14.84 9.30
N GLN A 50 -26.33 14.94 7.97
CA GLN A 50 -25.66 16.01 7.23
C GLN A 50 -26.18 17.42 7.63
N SER A 51 -27.45 17.50 8.04
CA SER A 51 -28.14 18.73 8.40
C SER A 51 -27.88 19.22 9.83
N LEU A 52 -26.82 18.74 10.49
CA LEU A 52 -26.22 19.42 11.65
C LEU A 52 -25.68 20.78 11.19
N ASN A 53 -26.62 21.71 10.98
CA ASN A 53 -26.41 23.03 10.42
C ASN A 53 -25.77 24.00 11.43
N GLN A 54 -25.48 23.51 12.64
CA GLN A 54 -24.90 24.26 13.74
C GLN A 54 -23.59 23.58 14.15
N LEU A 55 -22.51 24.37 14.16
CA LEU A 55 -21.18 23.97 14.61
C LEU A 55 -21.23 23.81 16.14
N GLU A 56 -21.68 22.66 16.63
CA GLU A 56 -21.79 22.36 18.06
C GLU A 56 -20.95 21.14 18.45
N ASN A 57 -20.41 21.18 19.67
CA ASN A 57 -19.71 20.04 20.23
C ASN A 57 -20.69 18.92 20.57
N ILE A 58 -20.42 17.71 20.07
CA ILE A 58 -21.20 16.52 20.35
C ILE A 58 -20.39 15.62 21.30
N SER A 59 -20.96 15.30 22.46
CA SER A 59 -20.38 14.34 23.41
C SER A 59 -21.34 13.16 23.64
N LEU A 60 -20.78 11.96 23.57
CA LEU A 60 -21.44 10.69 23.92
C LEU A 60 -20.98 10.18 25.28
N ASP A 61 -20.52 11.06 26.18
CA ASP A 61 -20.10 10.69 27.53
C ASP A 61 -21.27 10.11 28.34
N GLY A 62 -21.10 8.86 28.77
CA GLY A 62 -22.13 8.02 29.40
C GLY A 62 -22.45 6.78 28.58
N ILE A 63 -22.27 6.83 27.25
CA ILE A 63 -22.41 5.67 26.36
C ILE A 63 -21.11 4.88 26.38
N GLU A 64 -21.20 3.58 26.62
CA GLU A 64 -20.06 2.67 26.68
C GLU A 64 -19.99 1.71 25.50
N VAL A 65 -21.14 1.30 24.96
CA VAL A 65 -21.24 0.31 23.88
C VAL A 65 -22.31 0.72 22.88
N VAL A 66 -22.01 0.54 21.59
CA VAL A 66 -22.96 0.63 20.48
C VAL A 66 -23.01 -0.72 19.78
N ASN A 67 -24.17 -1.41 19.84
CA ASN A 67 -24.37 -2.72 19.21
C ASN A 67 -24.63 -2.65 17.70
N GLY A 68 -24.75 -1.44 17.13
CA GLY A 68 -24.82 -1.20 15.70
C GLY A 68 -23.69 -0.28 15.24
N ASP A 69 -23.98 0.51 14.20
CA ASP A 69 -23.02 1.47 13.65
C ASP A 69 -23.04 2.80 14.41
N LEU A 70 -21.91 3.49 14.43
CA LEU A 70 -21.84 4.93 14.62
C LEU A 70 -21.46 5.57 13.29
N ARG A 71 -22.43 6.15 12.58
CA ARG A 71 -22.20 6.58 11.20
C ARG A 71 -22.81 7.91 10.85
N SER A 72 -22.25 8.58 9.84
CA SER A 72 -22.91 9.67 9.15
C SER A 72 -23.76 9.16 7.99
N TYR A 73 -24.65 10.01 7.44
CA TYR A 73 -25.31 9.66 6.18
C TYR A 73 -24.28 9.58 5.04
N ASN A 74 -24.37 8.50 4.26
CA ASN A 74 -23.55 8.30 3.06
C ASN A 74 -23.94 9.36 2.02
N CYS A 75 -22.99 10.23 1.68
CA CYS A 75 -23.16 11.19 0.60
C CYS A 75 -22.36 10.75 -0.60
N GLY A 76 -22.81 9.68 -1.25
CA GLY A 76 -22.06 9.05 -2.34
C GLY A 76 -21.43 10.06 -3.28
N SER A 77 -20.09 10.12 -3.34
CA SER A 77 -19.25 10.90 -4.25
C SER A 77 -19.70 12.31 -4.65
N ILE A 78 -20.53 12.99 -3.85
CA ILE A 78 -20.94 14.36 -4.15
C ILE A 78 -19.70 15.21 -3.87
N SER A 79 -19.13 15.81 -4.92
CA SER A 79 -18.08 16.82 -4.78
C SER A 79 -18.65 18.01 -4.01
N ILE A 80 -18.58 17.97 -2.69
CA ILE A 80 -18.97 19.08 -1.84
C ILE A 80 -17.99 20.20 -2.15
N LYS A 81 -18.50 21.25 -2.80
CA LYS A 81 -17.75 22.48 -3.00
C LYS A 81 -17.33 22.99 -1.62
N ARG A 82 -16.05 22.81 -1.31
CA ARG A 82 -15.37 23.29 -0.10
C ARG A 82 -15.92 24.66 0.27
N ARG A 83 -16.69 24.75 1.37
CA ARG A 83 -16.90 26.04 2.00
C ARG A 83 -15.55 26.43 2.57
N SER A 84 -14.96 27.47 1.98
CA SER A 84 -13.80 28.14 2.55
C SER A 84 -14.04 28.37 4.04
N SER A 85 -13.11 27.88 4.89
CA SER A 85 -13.15 27.99 6.34
C SER A 85 -12.98 29.45 6.75
N THR A 86 -14.03 30.25 6.64
CA THR A 86 -13.94 31.67 6.98
C THR A 86 -14.25 31.97 8.44
N ASN A 87 -14.63 31.00 9.27
CA ASN A 87 -14.73 31.14 10.74
C ASN A 87 -14.60 29.76 11.43
N SER A 88 -13.37 29.32 11.71
CA SER A 88 -13.08 28.03 12.36
C SER A 88 -13.38 28.09 13.85
N SER A 89 -14.62 27.77 14.23
CA SER A 89 -14.90 27.37 15.61
C SER A 89 -14.50 25.91 15.76
N VAL A 90 -13.78 25.59 16.84
CA VAL A 90 -13.36 24.22 17.13
C VAL A 90 -14.61 23.40 17.45
N VAL A 91 -15.03 22.56 16.51
CA VAL A 91 -16.13 21.61 16.70
C VAL A 91 -15.54 20.24 16.98
N SER A 92 -16.05 19.59 18.03
CA SER A 92 -15.59 18.29 18.49
C SER A 92 -16.68 17.23 18.50
N PHE A 93 -16.30 16.00 18.21
CA PHE A 93 -17.11 14.81 18.44
C PHE A 93 -16.35 13.87 19.36
N SER A 94 -16.92 13.55 20.52
CA SER A 94 -16.15 12.89 21.57
C SER A 94 -16.93 11.90 22.43
N SER A 95 -16.20 10.95 23.03
CA SER A 95 -16.65 10.14 24.16
C SER A 95 -15.46 9.65 24.97
N SER A 96 -15.48 9.94 26.26
CA SER A 96 -14.54 9.42 27.26
C SER A 96 -15.02 8.09 27.85
N THR A 97 -16.21 7.60 27.53
CA THR A 97 -16.76 6.35 28.08
C THR A 97 -16.94 5.25 27.05
N LEU A 98 -17.01 5.59 25.76
CA LEU A 98 -17.22 4.62 24.69
C LEU A 98 -16.03 3.66 24.61
N THR A 99 -16.31 2.37 24.68
CA THR A 99 -15.29 1.30 24.68
C THR A 99 -15.41 0.35 23.50
N THR A 100 -16.62 0.16 22.96
CA THR A 100 -16.88 -0.81 21.88
C THR A 100 -17.94 -0.32 20.91
N ILE A 101 -17.71 -0.56 19.62
CA ILE A 101 -18.70 -0.45 18.55
C ILE A 101 -18.75 -1.82 17.85
N HIS A 102 -19.90 -2.50 17.86
CA HIS A 102 -20.05 -3.81 17.21
C HIS A 102 -20.33 -3.71 15.70
N GLY A 103 -20.73 -2.53 15.21
CA GLY A 103 -20.84 -2.22 13.78
C GLY A 103 -19.67 -1.38 13.27
N ASP A 104 -19.95 -0.52 12.29
CA ASP A 104 -18.98 0.41 11.70
C ASP A 104 -18.93 1.75 12.46
N LEU A 105 -17.73 2.31 12.63
CA LEU A 105 -17.53 3.75 12.84
C LEU A 105 -17.25 4.39 11.48
N ALA A 106 -18.28 4.91 10.83
CA ALA A 106 -18.17 5.42 9.47
C ALA A 106 -18.58 6.90 9.40
N LEU A 107 -17.60 7.80 9.40
CA LEU A 107 -17.82 9.24 9.26
C LEU A 107 -17.26 9.69 7.91
N ASP A 108 -18.16 9.90 6.95
CA ASP A 108 -17.86 10.37 5.60
C ASP A 108 -18.10 11.89 5.49
N GLY A 109 -17.45 12.55 4.53
CA GLY A 109 -17.29 14.00 4.37
C GLY A 109 -18.56 14.85 4.22
N CYS A 110 -19.72 14.27 4.43
CA CYS A 110 -20.98 14.96 4.69
C CYS A 110 -21.25 15.26 6.17
N ILE A 111 -20.33 14.90 7.06
CA ILE A 111 -20.38 15.34 8.44
C ILE A 111 -20.23 16.86 8.57
N PRO A 112 -20.66 17.44 9.70
CA PRO A 112 -20.17 18.75 10.14
C PRO A 112 -18.65 18.80 10.10
N ASP A 113 -18.08 19.98 9.90
CA ASP A 113 -16.64 20.27 9.92
C ASP A 113 -16.02 20.03 11.31
N PHE A 114 -16.04 18.78 11.80
CA PHE A 114 -15.40 18.39 13.04
C PHE A 114 -13.91 18.57 12.88
N THR A 115 -13.37 19.49 13.68
CA THR A 115 -11.94 19.72 13.78
C THR A 115 -11.25 18.70 14.69
N ASN A 116 -11.99 18.16 15.67
CA ASN A 116 -11.48 17.20 16.65
C ASN A 116 -12.42 16.01 16.79
N ILE A 117 -11.88 14.79 16.75
CA ILE A 117 -12.60 13.56 17.12
C ILE A 117 -11.82 12.89 18.25
N SER A 118 -12.48 12.52 19.34
CA SER A 118 -11.81 11.94 20.52
C SER A 118 -12.60 10.82 21.17
N PHE A 119 -12.08 9.60 21.06
CA PHE A 119 -12.58 8.37 21.67
C PHE A 119 -11.44 7.63 22.41
N PRO A 120 -10.82 8.25 23.42
CA PRO A 120 -9.60 7.71 24.05
C PRO A 120 -9.80 6.33 24.65
N ASN A 121 -11.01 5.99 25.11
CA ASN A 121 -11.33 4.70 25.74
C ASN A 121 -11.91 3.66 24.78
N LEU A 122 -12.11 4.01 23.50
CA LEU A 122 -12.57 3.07 22.48
C LEU A 122 -11.45 2.05 22.24
N LYS A 123 -11.76 0.76 22.41
CA LYS A 123 -10.82 -0.34 22.27
C LYS A 123 -11.06 -1.16 21.02
N THR A 124 -12.33 -1.39 20.70
CA THR A 124 -12.71 -2.34 19.66
C THR A 124 -13.81 -1.78 18.77
N ILE A 125 -13.61 -1.94 17.46
CA ILE A 125 -14.64 -1.78 16.44
C ILE A 125 -14.71 -3.10 15.68
N ASP A 126 -15.81 -3.83 15.78
CA ASP A 126 -15.90 -5.13 15.08
C ASP A 126 -16.04 -4.93 13.56
N GLY A 127 -16.66 -3.82 13.14
CA GLY A 127 -16.77 -3.37 11.77
C GLY A 127 -15.59 -2.52 11.28
N ALA A 128 -15.88 -1.58 10.38
CA ALA A 128 -14.94 -0.63 9.81
C ALA A 128 -14.75 0.60 10.71
N PHE A 129 -13.50 0.99 10.94
CA PHE A 129 -13.12 2.36 11.23
C PHE A 129 -12.89 3.06 9.90
N ASP A 130 -13.82 3.93 9.49
CA ASP A 130 -13.78 4.63 8.21
C ASP A 130 -13.98 6.13 8.41
N LEU A 131 -12.88 6.88 8.42
CA LEU A 131 -12.88 8.34 8.44
C LEU A 131 -12.41 8.83 7.08
N VAL A 132 -13.35 9.21 6.22
CA VAL A 132 -13.07 9.60 4.84
C VAL A 132 -13.65 10.98 4.53
N ASN A 133 -12.95 11.73 3.68
CA ASN A 133 -13.31 13.09 3.27
C ASN A 133 -13.49 14.06 4.46
N THR A 134 -12.78 13.84 5.57
CA THR A 134 -12.86 14.71 6.76
C THR A 134 -11.89 15.88 6.64
N ALA A 135 -12.16 16.79 5.69
CA ALA A 135 -11.25 17.86 5.27
C ALA A 135 -10.94 18.93 6.33
N SER A 136 -11.68 18.95 7.43
CA SER A 136 -11.49 19.90 8.55
C SER A 136 -10.86 19.23 9.78
N LEU A 137 -10.74 17.90 9.80
CA LEU A 137 -10.23 17.14 10.94
C LEU A 137 -8.74 17.41 11.12
N ALA A 138 -8.37 17.98 12.25
CA ALA A 138 -6.99 18.31 12.62
C ALA A 138 -6.45 17.42 13.74
N TYR A 139 -7.33 16.92 14.61
CA TYR A 139 -7.00 16.08 15.76
C TYR A 139 -7.88 14.84 15.83
N LEU A 140 -7.25 13.68 15.95
CA LEU A 140 -7.89 12.39 16.20
C LEU A 140 -7.29 11.74 17.44
N ASP A 141 -8.11 11.43 18.44
CA ASP A 141 -7.70 10.62 19.59
C ASP A 141 -8.46 9.31 19.60
N ILE A 142 -7.73 8.23 19.40
CA ILE A 142 -8.17 6.84 19.47
C ILE A 142 -7.17 6.07 20.32
N THR A 143 -6.70 6.69 21.41
CA THR A 143 -5.54 6.25 22.20
C THR A 143 -5.47 4.74 22.42
N ASN A 144 -6.60 4.10 22.76
CA ASN A 144 -6.66 2.70 23.12
C ASN A 144 -7.30 1.78 22.05
N LEU A 145 -7.58 2.26 20.84
CA LEU A 145 -8.18 1.45 19.77
C LEU A 145 -7.15 0.43 19.27
N ASP A 146 -7.27 -0.83 19.68
CA ASP A 146 -6.28 -1.86 19.35
C ASP A 146 -6.82 -2.94 18.40
N SER A 147 -8.12 -2.98 18.15
CA SER A 147 -8.77 -3.96 17.27
C SER A 147 -9.83 -3.30 16.40
N VAL A 148 -9.73 -3.52 15.09
CA VAL A 148 -10.74 -3.11 14.10
C VAL A 148 -11.07 -4.25 13.16
N GLY A 149 -12.24 -4.24 12.53
CA GLY A 149 -12.49 -5.09 11.36
C GLY A 149 -11.78 -4.62 10.12
N TYR A 150 -11.76 -3.30 9.89
CA TYR A 150 -11.14 -2.61 8.77
C TYR A 150 -10.72 -1.21 9.23
N PHE A 151 -9.61 -0.66 8.72
CA PHE A 151 -9.20 0.71 9.00
C PHE A 151 -9.02 1.49 7.70
N ARG A 152 -9.65 2.67 7.60
CA ARG A 152 -9.42 3.65 6.54
C ARG A 152 -9.41 5.06 7.10
N LEU A 153 -8.41 5.81 6.65
CA LEU A 153 -8.21 7.20 7.01
C LEU A 153 -7.88 8.02 5.77
N HIS A 154 -8.75 8.97 5.44
CA HIS A 154 -8.54 10.03 4.47
C HIS A 154 -8.92 11.36 5.13
N ALA A 155 -7.90 12.05 5.65
CA ALA A 155 -8.06 13.27 6.44
C ALA A 155 -6.89 14.24 6.14
N PRO A 156 -6.96 15.00 5.04
CA PRO A 156 -5.83 15.79 4.55
C PRO A 156 -5.24 16.77 5.56
N THR A 157 -6.07 17.36 6.42
CA THR A 157 -5.67 18.33 7.45
C THR A 157 -5.28 17.71 8.79
N LEU A 158 -5.32 16.38 8.92
CA LEU A 158 -5.04 15.71 10.18
C LEU A 158 -3.56 15.82 10.51
N VAL A 159 -3.24 16.57 11.56
CA VAL A 159 -1.85 16.81 12.01
C VAL A 159 -1.49 16.05 13.27
N THR A 160 -2.48 15.62 14.06
CA THR A 160 -2.25 14.89 15.30
C THR A 160 -3.19 13.69 15.39
N MET A 161 -2.60 12.51 15.51
CA MET A 161 -3.29 11.27 15.84
C MET A 161 -2.71 10.72 17.14
N VAL A 162 -3.51 10.69 18.21
CA VAL A 162 -3.15 10.03 19.46
C VAL A 162 -3.65 8.60 19.40
N HIS A 163 -2.71 7.68 19.24
CA HIS A 163 -2.99 6.26 19.10
C HIS A 163 -1.78 5.48 19.59
N LYS A 164 -1.98 4.52 20.51
CA LYS A 164 -0.88 3.70 21.03
C LYS A 164 -0.44 2.68 20.00
N GLU A 165 -1.36 1.85 19.55
CA GLU A 165 -1.06 0.71 18.69
C GLU A 165 -2.30 -0.02 18.20
N LEU A 166 -2.28 -0.37 16.92
CA LEU A 166 -3.19 -1.35 16.36
C LEU A 166 -2.56 -2.73 16.52
N ARG A 167 -3.32 -3.67 17.09
CA ARG A 167 -2.87 -5.04 17.38
C ARG A 167 -3.63 -6.09 16.58
N ASN A 168 -4.83 -5.78 16.11
CA ASN A 168 -5.69 -6.76 15.46
C ASN A 168 -6.54 -6.15 14.33
N VAL A 169 -6.64 -6.89 13.22
CA VAL A 169 -7.52 -6.61 12.08
C VAL A 169 -8.35 -7.87 11.82
N THR A 170 -9.63 -7.85 12.21
CA THR A 170 -10.47 -9.06 12.23
C THR A 170 -11.03 -9.41 10.85
N GLY A 171 -11.22 -8.41 9.98
CA GLY A 171 -11.67 -8.61 8.60
C GLY A 171 -13.16 -8.32 8.38
N ALA A 172 -13.61 -7.11 8.69
CA ALA A 172 -14.96 -6.67 8.38
C ALA A 172 -15.20 -6.66 6.86
N HIS A 173 -16.45 -6.88 6.46
CA HIS A 173 -16.86 -6.89 5.04
C HIS A 173 -16.09 -7.91 4.18
N GLY A 174 -15.55 -8.96 4.81
CA GLY A 174 -14.83 -10.04 4.15
C GLY A 174 -13.36 -9.73 3.82
N THR A 175 -12.81 -8.60 4.30
CA THR A 175 -11.43 -8.20 3.98
C THR A 175 -10.69 -7.62 5.18
N LYS A 176 -9.43 -8.01 5.38
CA LYS A 176 -8.53 -7.41 6.37
C LYS A 176 -7.67 -6.35 5.71
N LYS A 177 -7.85 -5.08 6.07
CA LYS A 177 -7.13 -3.97 5.42
C LYS A 177 -7.00 -2.76 6.35
N VAL A 178 -5.86 -2.07 6.20
CA VAL A 178 -5.53 -0.83 6.91
C VAL A 178 -5.03 0.17 5.87
N VAL A 179 -5.77 1.25 5.66
CA VAL A 179 -5.49 2.26 4.63
C VAL A 179 -5.29 3.61 5.27
N VAL A 180 -4.21 4.28 4.88
CA VAL A 180 -4.00 5.69 5.16
C VAL A 180 -3.73 6.38 3.83
N GLU A 181 -4.69 7.19 3.39
CA GLU A 181 -4.66 7.97 2.17
C GLU A 181 -4.03 9.35 2.45
N GLU A 182 -4.65 10.44 1.99
CA GLU A 182 -4.15 11.80 2.21
C GLU A 182 -4.24 12.21 3.69
N THR A 183 -3.10 12.59 4.27
CA THR A 183 -3.00 13.10 5.65
C THR A 183 -1.78 14.02 5.84
N SER A 184 -1.82 14.88 6.86
CA SER A 184 -0.70 15.73 7.29
C SER A 184 0.07 15.14 8.48
N LEU A 185 -0.19 13.88 8.86
CA LEU A 185 0.52 13.19 9.93
C LEU A 185 2.02 13.02 9.62
N THR A 186 2.86 13.21 10.63
CA THR A 186 4.32 12.98 10.54
C THR A 186 4.73 11.55 10.86
N SER A 187 3.80 10.72 11.38
CA SER A 187 4.00 9.29 11.61
C SER A 187 2.68 8.54 11.53
N VAL A 188 2.76 7.31 11.03
CA VAL A 188 1.66 6.32 11.02
C VAL A 188 2.06 5.03 11.76
N ASP A 189 3.18 5.05 12.49
CA ASP A 189 3.77 3.84 13.07
C ASP A 189 2.85 3.14 14.07
N SER A 190 1.99 3.85 14.79
CA SER A 190 1.03 3.20 15.69
C SER A 190 0.04 2.28 14.96
N LEU A 191 -0.15 2.45 13.65
CA LEU A 191 -1.00 1.56 12.84
C LEU A 191 -0.25 0.36 12.27
N PHE A 192 1.07 0.46 12.05
CA PHE A 192 1.81 -0.49 11.22
C PHE A 192 3.05 -1.09 11.89
N ARG A 193 3.59 -0.48 12.94
CA ARG A 193 4.88 -0.89 13.54
C ARG A 193 4.79 -2.23 14.25
N ASN A 194 3.61 -2.61 14.73
CA ASN A 194 3.40 -3.88 15.41
C ASN A 194 3.08 -5.00 14.41
N PRO A 195 3.53 -6.24 14.65
CA PRO A 195 3.24 -7.36 13.76
C PRO A 195 1.74 -7.61 13.59
N LEU A 196 1.19 -7.21 12.45
CA LEU A 196 -0.21 -7.49 12.07
C LEU A 196 -0.30 -8.74 11.19
N ASP A 197 -1.38 -9.50 11.34
CA ASP A 197 -1.77 -10.55 10.38
C ASP A 197 -3.01 -10.11 9.60
N ILE A 198 -2.77 -9.59 8.40
CA ILE A 198 -3.82 -9.21 7.45
C ILE A 198 -4.08 -10.30 6.40
N GLY A 199 -3.45 -11.49 6.56
CA GLY A 199 -3.67 -12.68 5.75
C GLY A 199 -3.22 -12.55 4.30
N ASP A 200 -3.48 -13.61 3.52
CA ASP A 200 -3.23 -13.69 2.07
C ASP A 200 -4.37 -13.09 1.25
N SER A 201 -5.25 -12.31 1.89
CA SER A 201 -6.42 -11.71 1.25
C SER A 201 -5.94 -10.94 0.00
N PRO A 202 -6.40 -11.30 -1.21
CA PRO A 202 -6.04 -10.56 -2.40
C PRO A 202 -6.65 -9.18 -2.25
N ALA A 203 -5.81 -8.22 -1.87
CA ALA A 203 -6.11 -6.81 -2.01
C ALA A 203 -6.15 -6.49 -3.51
N SER A 204 -7.23 -6.87 -4.16
CA SER A 204 -7.54 -6.48 -5.53
C SER A 204 -8.98 -6.87 -5.89
N ILE A 205 -9.87 -5.90 -5.81
CA ILE A 205 -10.65 -5.51 -7.00
C ILE A 205 -10.52 -3.98 -7.04
N GLY A 206 -9.36 -3.49 -7.52
CA GLY A 206 -8.96 -2.08 -7.40
C GLY A 206 -8.51 -1.62 -6.00
N GLY A 207 -8.80 -2.40 -4.95
CA GLY A 207 -8.47 -2.12 -3.56
C GLY A 207 -7.05 -2.54 -3.18
N LYS A 208 -6.10 -1.62 -3.37
CA LYS A 208 -4.70 -1.72 -2.93
C LYS A 208 -4.63 -1.70 -1.39
N THR A 209 -3.82 -2.57 -0.75
CA THR A 209 -3.84 -2.81 0.72
C THR A 209 -3.27 -1.67 1.56
N LEU A 210 -2.53 -0.76 0.93
CA LEU A 210 -2.07 0.49 1.50
C LEU A 210 -1.98 1.46 0.31
N MET A 211 -2.58 2.63 0.50
CA MET A 211 -2.76 3.62 -0.55
C MET A 211 -2.59 4.97 0.08
N PHE A 212 -1.49 5.64 -0.19
CA PHE A 212 -1.52 7.09 -0.20
C PHE A 212 -2.04 7.46 -1.61
N GLU A 213 -3.36 7.52 -1.81
CA GLU A 213 -3.97 7.89 -3.11
C GLU A 213 -4.32 9.37 -3.09
N ASP A 214 -3.99 10.07 -4.18
CA ASP A 214 -4.24 11.50 -4.43
C ASP A 214 -3.67 12.48 -3.37
N TYR A 215 -2.57 13.13 -3.77
CA TYR A 215 -1.80 14.12 -3.01
C TYR A 215 -0.96 13.53 -1.87
N PRO A 216 0.36 13.79 -1.86
CA PRO A 216 1.26 13.12 -0.94
C PRO A 216 0.91 13.43 0.51
N THR A 217 1.11 12.46 1.40
CA THR A 217 1.34 12.71 2.82
C THR A 217 2.58 13.56 2.98
N GLN A 218 2.42 14.88 2.84
CA GLN A 218 3.53 15.81 2.58
C GLN A 218 4.58 15.82 3.70
N THR A 219 4.22 15.30 4.86
CA THR A 219 5.00 15.36 6.09
C THR A 219 5.57 14.01 6.52
N LEU A 220 5.13 12.88 5.94
CA LEU A 220 5.69 11.55 6.27
C LEU A 220 7.09 11.39 5.68
N THR A 221 8.08 11.25 6.55
CA THR A 221 9.48 11.00 6.16
C THR A 221 9.93 9.58 6.45
N ASN A 222 9.27 8.90 7.39
CA ASN A 222 9.58 7.53 7.79
C ASN A 222 8.28 6.77 8.08
N ALA A 223 8.23 5.51 7.69
CA ALA A 223 7.15 4.59 8.05
C ALA A 223 7.71 3.18 8.30
N THR A 224 7.32 2.57 9.42
CA THR A 224 7.70 1.19 9.77
C THR A 224 6.51 0.25 9.58
N PHE A 225 6.72 -0.82 8.82
CA PHE A 225 5.71 -1.84 8.54
C PHE A 225 6.13 -3.19 9.13
N GLY A 226 5.46 -3.60 10.20
CA GLY A 226 5.56 -4.92 10.81
C GLY A 226 4.36 -5.78 10.44
N PHE A 227 4.57 -6.82 9.64
CA PHE A 227 3.52 -7.79 9.30
C PHE A 227 3.99 -9.21 9.60
N THR A 228 3.27 -9.92 10.47
CA THR A 228 3.48 -11.37 10.61
C THR A 228 3.19 -12.07 9.28
N ARG A 229 2.11 -11.64 8.61
CA ARG A 229 1.72 -12.06 7.27
C ARG A 229 0.86 -10.99 6.61
N ALA A 230 1.16 -10.68 5.35
CA ALA A 230 0.34 -9.81 4.53
C ALA A 230 0.41 -10.17 3.05
N GLY A 231 -0.74 -10.22 2.38
CA GLY A 231 -0.78 -10.48 0.94
C GLY A 231 -0.17 -9.35 0.11
N SER A 232 -0.40 -8.08 0.46
CA SER A 232 0.16 -6.98 -0.33
C SER A 232 0.43 -5.74 0.51
N LEU A 233 1.54 -5.07 0.24
CA LEU A 233 1.93 -3.77 0.76
C LEU A 233 2.16 -2.85 -0.45
N SER A 234 1.37 -1.79 -0.56
CA SER A 234 1.50 -0.78 -1.62
C SER A 234 1.81 0.57 -1.00
N ILE A 235 2.80 1.28 -1.52
CA ILE A 235 3.35 2.49 -0.92
C ILE A 235 3.45 3.57 -1.99
N GLU A 236 2.99 4.75 -1.62
CA GLU A 236 3.13 5.97 -2.40
C GLU A 236 3.65 7.07 -1.47
N GLY A 237 4.89 7.50 -1.68
CA GLY A 237 5.53 8.51 -0.85
C GLY A 237 5.43 9.92 -1.43
N ASN A 238 6.10 10.85 -0.74
CA ASN A 238 6.15 12.27 -1.07
C ASN A 238 7.48 12.71 -1.72
N GLY A 239 8.35 11.75 -2.05
CA GLY A 239 9.71 11.95 -2.54
C GLY A 239 10.79 11.90 -1.45
N THR A 240 10.41 11.86 -0.17
CA THR A 240 11.34 11.82 0.98
C THR A 240 11.08 10.66 1.93
N LEU A 241 10.08 9.81 1.63
CA LEU A 241 9.66 8.73 2.51
C LEU A 241 10.68 7.58 2.53
N TYR A 242 11.14 7.23 3.72
CA TYR A 242 11.89 6.01 4.00
C TYR A 242 10.98 4.93 4.60
N VAL A 243 11.08 3.72 4.07
CA VAL A 243 10.24 2.59 4.44
C VAL A 243 11.08 1.57 5.18
N THR A 244 10.70 1.25 6.42
CA THR A 244 11.33 0.18 7.20
C THR A 244 10.43 -1.06 7.19
N LEU A 245 10.95 -2.20 6.74
CA LEU A 245 10.28 -3.50 6.83
C LEU A 245 10.72 -4.22 8.12
N GLY A 246 9.74 -4.62 8.92
CA GLY A 246 9.91 -5.30 10.20
C GLY A 246 9.69 -4.38 11.41
N GLY A 247 8.77 -4.78 12.28
CA GLY A 247 8.57 -4.14 13.59
C GLY A 247 9.77 -4.33 14.53
N PRO A 248 9.84 -3.58 15.65
CA PRO A 248 11.01 -3.55 16.54
C PRO A 248 11.38 -4.93 17.12
N ASP A 249 10.39 -5.76 17.43
CA ASP A 249 10.58 -7.09 18.03
C ASP A 249 10.34 -8.24 17.04
N GLN A 250 10.24 -7.91 15.74
CA GLN A 250 9.86 -8.87 14.72
C GLN A 250 11.08 -9.58 14.15
N THR A 251 11.05 -10.92 14.15
CA THR A 251 12.15 -11.75 13.63
C THR A 251 11.88 -12.33 12.25
N THR A 252 10.61 -12.39 11.83
CA THR A 252 10.21 -12.94 10.52
C THR A 252 9.12 -12.11 9.89
N MET A 253 9.20 -11.87 8.59
CA MET A 253 8.18 -11.15 7.82
C MET A 253 8.01 -11.78 6.44
N ALA A 254 6.76 -11.95 6.01
CA ALA A 254 6.41 -12.51 4.71
C ALA A 254 5.36 -11.65 4.00
N LEU A 255 5.64 -11.30 2.74
CA LEU A 255 4.74 -10.57 1.84
C LEU A 255 4.56 -11.32 0.51
N THR A 256 3.34 -11.37 -0.04
CA THR A 256 3.17 -11.82 -1.43
C THR A 256 3.56 -10.68 -2.40
N ASN A 257 3.12 -9.45 -2.14
CA ASN A 257 3.41 -8.31 -3.02
C ASN A 257 3.92 -7.10 -2.23
N LEU A 258 4.98 -6.48 -2.75
CA LEU A 258 5.49 -5.19 -2.30
C LEU A 258 5.57 -4.24 -3.49
N THR A 259 4.79 -3.16 -3.46
CA THR A 259 4.70 -2.20 -4.56
C THR A 259 5.07 -0.81 -4.07
N PHE A 260 6.04 -0.18 -4.72
CA PHE A 260 6.35 1.24 -4.56
C PHE A 260 5.85 1.99 -5.79
N SER A 261 4.70 2.66 -5.68
CA SER A 261 4.04 3.30 -6.83
C SER A 261 4.73 4.58 -7.27
N ARG A 262 5.16 5.43 -6.33
CA ARG A 262 5.95 6.66 -6.55
C ARG A 262 6.47 7.22 -5.22
N GLY A 263 7.40 8.18 -5.27
CA GLY A 263 7.76 9.05 -4.15
C GLY A 263 8.43 8.39 -2.94
N THR A 264 8.89 7.15 -3.04
CA THR A 264 9.70 6.53 -1.98
C THR A 264 11.17 6.84 -2.18
N ALA A 265 11.88 7.25 -1.13
CA ALA A 265 13.29 7.63 -1.18
C ALA A 265 14.24 6.50 -0.73
N GLY A 266 13.77 5.62 0.16
CA GLY A 266 14.63 4.56 0.69
C GLY A 266 13.85 3.38 1.25
N LEU A 267 14.51 2.23 1.23
CA LEU A 267 14.02 0.96 1.77
C LEU A 267 15.04 0.44 2.77
N ILE A 268 14.57 0.14 3.98
CA ILE A 268 15.38 -0.28 5.12
C ILE A 268 14.80 -1.61 5.61
N ARG A 269 15.69 -2.57 5.89
CA ARG A 269 15.32 -3.78 6.64
C ARG A 269 15.64 -3.56 8.11
N ASN A 270 14.69 -3.90 8.96
CA ASN A 270 14.93 -3.95 10.39
C ASN A 270 15.98 -5.06 10.69
N PRO A 271 17.06 -4.76 11.43
CA PRO A 271 18.13 -5.72 11.71
C PRO A 271 17.70 -6.92 12.55
N GLN A 272 16.55 -6.85 13.24
CA GLN A 272 16.00 -7.98 14.01
C GLN A 272 15.36 -9.05 13.12
N LEU A 273 15.02 -8.72 11.86
CA LEU A 273 14.48 -9.69 10.91
C LEU A 273 15.56 -10.72 10.55
N ALA A 274 15.44 -11.92 11.08
CA ALA A 274 16.22 -13.09 10.68
C ALA A 274 15.76 -13.63 9.32
N ASN A 275 14.48 -13.46 8.97
CA ASN A 275 13.94 -13.87 7.67
C ASN A 275 12.95 -12.82 7.12
N LEU A 276 13.20 -12.33 5.91
CA LEU A 276 12.33 -11.45 5.16
C LEU A 276 12.09 -12.05 3.76
N THR A 277 10.88 -12.58 3.54
CA THR A 277 10.47 -13.14 2.25
C THR A 277 9.45 -12.23 1.57
N VAL A 278 9.69 -11.90 0.30
CA VAL A 278 8.73 -11.14 -0.51
C VAL A 278 8.60 -11.81 -1.86
N GLU A 279 7.42 -12.34 -2.22
CA GLU A 279 7.29 -13.07 -3.49
C GLU A 279 7.51 -12.14 -4.69
N THR A 280 6.80 -11.02 -4.75
CA THR A 280 6.87 -10.05 -5.85
C THR A 280 7.17 -8.65 -5.34
N VAL A 281 8.18 -8.01 -5.94
CA VAL A 281 8.55 -6.62 -5.71
C VAL A 281 8.35 -5.82 -6.99
N THR A 282 7.59 -4.74 -6.92
CA THR A 282 7.35 -3.83 -8.04
C THR A 282 7.76 -2.41 -7.67
N LEU A 283 8.70 -1.87 -8.43
CA LEU A 283 9.08 -0.46 -8.42
C LEU A 283 8.40 0.20 -9.62
N GLY A 284 7.40 1.01 -9.32
CA GLY A 284 6.68 1.84 -10.29
C GLY A 284 7.43 3.12 -10.61
N SER A 285 6.87 3.92 -11.51
CA SER A 285 7.49 5.15 -11.97
C SER A 285 7.64 6.19 -10.86
N TYR A 286 8.68 7.02 -10.94
CA TYR A 286 8.86 8.23 -10.11
C TYR A 286 9.09 7.99 -8.62
N ASN A 287 9.82 6.94 -8.23
CA ASN A 287 10.45 6.92 -6.92
C ASN A 287 11.76 7.71 -6.93
N ASN A 288 12.32 7.92 -5.74
CA ASN A 288 13.53 8.71 -5.50
C ASN A 288 14.69 7.84 -5.02
N PHE A 289 14.64 6.53 -5.27
CA PHE A 289 15.76 5.63 -5.02
C PHE A 289 16.95 6.01 -5.92
N THR A 290 18.12 6.28 -5.35
CA THR A 290 19.37 6.43 -6.12
C THR A 290 20.16 5.13 -6.12
N ASP A 291 20.41 4.59 -4.93
CA ASP A 291 21.11 3.34 -4.70
C ASP A 291 20.19 2.42 -3.90
N LEU A 292 19.77 1.30 -4.51
CA LEU A 292 18.80 0.40 -3.92
C LEU A 292 19.42 -0.96 -3.59
N LEU A 293 19.61 -1.20 -2.30
CA LEU A 293 19.88 -2.52 -1.75
C LEU A 293 18.55 -3.22 -1.45
N LEU A 294 18.26 -4.31 -2.17
CA LEU A 294 17.09 -5.13 -1.91
C LEU A 294 17.38 -6.07 -0.73
N PRO A 295 16.66 -5.97 0.40
CA PRO A 295 17.08 -6.65 1.61
C PRO A 295 16.40 -8.02 1.83
N PHE A 296 15.98 -8.69 0.76
CA PHE A 296 15.13 -9.89 0.85
C PHE A 296 15.95 -11.17 0.93
N ASP A 297 15.56 -12.12 1.79
CA ASP A 297 16.21 -13.44 1.86
C ASP A 297 15.69 -14.39 0.79
N ASN A 298 14.46 -14.17 0.31
CA ASN A 298 13.86 -14.89 -0.80
C ASN A 298 12.91 -13.96 -1.59
N MET A 299 13.01 -14.03 -2.92
CA MET A 299 12.15 -13.30 -3.84
C MET A 299 11.96 -14.07 -5.15
N SER A 300 10.73 -14.09 -5.67
CA SER A 300 10.39 -14.79 -6.92
C SER A 300 10.30 -13.85 -8.12
N SER A 301 9.98 -12.58 -7.91
CA SER A 301 9.83 -11.62 -9.01
C SER A 301 10.26 -10.22 -8.62
N LEU A 302 11.07 -9.59 -9.47
CA LEU A 302 11.45 -8.18 -9.40
C LEU A 302 11.02 -7.48 -10.68
N THR A 303 10.24 -6.41 -10.55
CA THR A 303 9.81 -5.56 -11.66
C THR A 303 10.22 -4.13 -11.36
N ILE A 304 10.99 -3.50 -12.26
CA ILE A 304 11.44 -2.11 -12.14
C ILE A 304 11.08 -1.36 -13.41
N LEU A 305 10.23 -0.34 -13.28
CA LEU A 305 9.64 0.39 -14.40
C LEU A 305 9.85 1.89 -14.24
N TYR A 306 10.46 2.51 -15.25
CA TYR A 306 10.58 3.97 -15.39
C TYR A 306 11.23 4.70 -14.18
N GLU A 307 12.08 4.01 -13.42
CA GLU A 307 12.85 4.62 -12.34
C GLU A 307 13.99 5.45 -12.91
N GLN A 308 13.81 6.78 -12.96
CA GLN A 308 14.78 7.69 -13.57
C GLN A 308 15.90 8.09 -12.61
N THR A 309 15.68 8.04 -11.29
CA THR A 309 16.66 8.43 -10.28
C THR A 309 17.61 7.29 -9.91
N LEU A 310 17.18 6.05 -10.13
CA LEU A 310 17.90 4.84 -9.78
C LEU A 310 19.16 4.69 -10.64
N THR A 311 20.33 4.72 -9.99
CA THR A 311 21.64 4.55 -10.61
C THR A 311 22.26 3.19 -10.32
N GLN A 312 21.98 2.64 -9.13
CA GLN A 312 22.53 1.36 -8.69
C GLN A 312 21.44 0.48 -8.08
N LEU A 313 21.51 -0.82 -8.41
CA LEU A 313 20.65 -1.86 -7.88
C LEU A 313 21.52 -2.99 -7.33
N GLU A 314 21.21 -3.44 -6.12
CA GLU A 314 21.96 -4.48 -5.44
C GLU A 314 21.04 -5.57 -4.88
N LEU A 315 21.44 -6.82 -5.15
CA LEU A 315 20.85 -8.01 -4.56
C LEU A 315 21.74 -8.52 -3.41
N PRO A 316 21.13 -9.15 -2.40
CA PRO A 316 21.89 -9.74 -1.32
C PRO A 316 22.57 -11.04 -1.80
N PRO A 317 23.71 -11.46 -1.21
CA PRO A 317 24.40 -12.68 -1.63
C PRO A 317 23.53 -13.95 -1.64
N GLN A 318 22.50 -13.98 -0.79
CA GLN A 318 21.51 -15.06 -0.68
C GLN A 318 20.68 -15.22 -1.96
N ALA A 319 20.64 -14.23 -2.85
CA ALA A 319 19.89 -14.27 -4.10
C ALA A 319 20.32 -15.40 -5.05
N VAL A 320 21.52 -15.95 -4.89
CA VAL A 320 21.93 -17.20 -5.58
C VAL A 320 20.98 -18.36 -5.31
N ASN A 321 20.25 -18.34 -4.18
CA ASN A 321 19.33 -19.40 -3.78
C ASN A 321 17.88 -19.19 -4.23
N TYR A 322 17.55 -18.05 -4.85
CA TYR A 322 16.20 -17.76 -5.33
C TYR A 322 15.75 -18.83 -6.35
N THR A 323 14.45 -19.11 -6.36
CA THR A 323 13.82 -20.15 -7.20
C THR A 323 12.78 -19.53 -8.10
N ASN A 324 12.70 -19.98 -9.36
CA ASN A 324 11.73 -19.48 -10.35
C ASN A 324 11.77 -17.95 -10.48
N PHE A 325 12.96 -17.37 -10.36
CA PHE A 325 13.14 -15.93 -10.32
C PHE A 325 12.73 -15.29 -11.64
N SER A 326 12.03 -14.17 -11.57
CA SER A 326 11.69 -13.33 -12.72
C SER A 326 12.25 -11.93 -12.53
N PHE A 327 12.88 -11.37 -13.58
CA PHE A 327 13.35 -10.00 -13.56
C PHE A 327 12.88 -9.24 -14.80
N THR A 328 12.08 -8.20 -14.56
CA THR A 328 11.62 -7.26 -15.59
C THR A 328 12.21 -5.88 -15.33
N LEU A 329 12.87 -5.32 -16.34
CA LEU A 329 13.44 -3.98 -16.30
C LEU A 329 13.04 -3.22 -17.56
N PHE A 330 12.43 -2.05 -17.39
CA PHE A 330 12.06 -1.20 -18.51
C PHE A 330 12.15 0.30 -18.16
N GLY A 331 12.65 1.10 -19.10
CA GLY A 331 12.57 2.56 -19.01
C GLY A 331 13.44 3.21 -17.92
N CYS A 332 14.38 2.50 -17.31
CA CYS A 332 15.29 3.02 -16.27
C CYS A 332 16.57 3.54 -16.92
N THR A 333 16.59 4.83 -17.29
CA THR A 333 17.66 5.37 -18.17
C THR A 333 18.99 5.58 -17.46
N ASN A 334 18.99 5.76 -16.13
CA ASN A 334 20.19 6.00 -15.35
C ASN A 334 20.73 4.74 -14.64
N LEU A 335 19.93 3.68 -14.53
CA LEU A 335 20.37 2.42 -13.93
C LEU A 335 21.44 1.78 -14.81
N ASN A 336 22.62 1.56 -14.25
CA ASN A 336 23.75 0.98 -14.97
C ASN A 336 23.94 -0.50 -14.63
N LEU A 337 23.60 -1.38 -15.56
CA LEU A 337 23.81 -2.83 -15.49
C LEU A 337 24.90 -3.26 -16.48
N SER A 338 26.02 -2.54 -16.52
CA SER A 338 27.17 -2.90 -17.36
C SER A 338 28.06 -3.98 -16.75
N SER A 339 27.97 -4.18 -15.43
CA SER A 339 28.77 -5.13 -14.66
C SER A 339 27.95 -5.64 -13.48
N GLN A 340 28.22 -6.86 -13.01
CA GLN A 340 27.70 -7.40 -11.75
C GLN A 340 28.48 -6.90 -10.52
N PHE A 341 29.51 -6.09 -10.75
CA PHE A 341 30.37 -5.49 -9.74
C PHE A 341 30.36 -3.97 -9.82
N THR A 342 30.46 -3.33 -8.67
CA THR A 342 30.67 -1.89 -8.52
C THR A 342 32.02 -1.65 -7.84
N THR A 343 32.68 -0.54 -8.18
CA THR A 343 33.87 -0.05 -7.50
C THR A 343 33.47 1.01 -6.49
N ASP A 344 33.77 0.79 -5.22
CA ASP A 344 33.50 1.73 -4.13
C ASP A 344 34.48 2.93 -4.19
N PRO A 345 34.19 4.04 -3.48
CA PRO A 345 35.04 5.24 -3.49
C PRO A 345 36.48 5.01 -3.02
N ASP A 346 36.72 3.96 -2.23
CA ASP A 346 38.05 3.55 -1.77
C ASP A 346 38.83 2.72 -2.79
N GLY A 347 38.24 2.45 -3.96
CA GLY A 347 38.82 1.66 -5.04
C GLY A 347 38.62 0.16 -4.90
N THR A 348 37.95 -0.31 -3.85
CA THR A 348 37.61 -1.73 -3.71
C THR A 348 36.48 -2.11 -4.65
N THR A 349 36.49 -3.35 -5.15
CA THR A 349 35.43 -3.88 -6.01
C THR A 349 34.58 -4.84 -5.21
N ARG A 350 33.25 -4.70 -5.29
CA ARG A 350 32.29 -5.59 -4.66
C ARG A 350 31.22 -6.03 -5.64
N GLN A 351 30.73 -7.25 -5.47
CA GLN A 351 29.64 -7.78 -6.28
C GLN A 351 28.31 -7.23 -5.78
N THR A 352 27.56 -6.63 -6.68
CA THR A 352 26.24 -6.02 -6.43
C THR A 352 25.11 -6.84 -7.01
N TRP A 353 25.39 -7.71 -7.98
CA TRP A 353 24.38 -8.58 -8.58
C TRP A 353 24.75 -10.05 -8.45
N TYR A 354 23.80 -10.86 -7.99
CA TYR A 354 23.95 -12.29 -7.79
C TYR A 354 22.85 -13.01 -8.57
N TRP A 355 23.22 -13.73 -9.62
CA TRP A 355 22.27 -14.53 -10.40
C TRP A 355 21.83 -15.78 -9.63
N PRO A 356 20.54 -16.14 -9.65
CA PRO A 356 20.06 -17.40 -9.11
C PRO A 356 20.76 -18.60 -9.75
N GLN A 357 21.12 -19.58 -8.94
CA GLN A 357 21.75 -20.85 -9.34
C GLN A 357 20.72 -21.98 -9.55
N LYS A 358 19.45 -21.62 -9.65
CA LYS A 358 18.28 -22.48 -9.88
C LYS A 358 17.49 -21.93 -11.07
N ASP A 359 16.39 -22.60 -11.42
CA ASP A 359 15.55 -22.20 -12.55
C ASP A 359 15.14 -20.72 -12.47
N ILE A 360 15.30 -20.04 -13.60
CA ILE A 360 14.88 -18.66 -13.82
C ILE A 360 13.62 -18.71 -14.69
N ASN A 361 12.53 -18.16 -14.19
CA ASN A 361 11.27 -18.19 -14.91
C ASN A 361 11.28 -17.20 -16.10
N SER A 362 11.73 -15.96 -15.90
CA SER A 362 11.70 -14.97 -16.98
C SER A 362 12.72 -13.85 -16.79
N LEU A 363 13.44 -13.49 -17.84
CA LEU A 363 14.27 -12.29 -17.92
C LEU A 363 13.79 -11.40 -19.07
N SER A 364 13.37 -10.18 -18.77
CA SER A 364 12.94 -9.18 -19.75
C SER A 364 13.57 -7.83 -19.43
N LEU A 365 14.73 -7.55 -20.00
CA LEU A 365 15.59 -6.44 -19.60
C LEU A 365 15.79 -5.45 -20.75
N VAL A 366 15.39 -4.19 -20.55
CA VAL A 366 15.59 -3.09 -21.50
C VAL A 366 16.27 -1.92 -20.79
N GLY A 367 17.49 -1.57 -21.18
CA GLY A 367 18.25 -0.49 -20.54
C GLY A 367 19.76 -0.53 -20.77
N ASN A 368 20.53 0.14 -19.92
CA ASN A 368 21.99 0.20 -20.03
C ASN A 368 22.61 -1.10 -19.51
N ILE A 369 22.62 -2.11 -20.37
CA ILE A 369 23.03 -3.48 -20.05
C ILE A 369 24.22 -3.89 -20.92
N ALA A 370 25.20 -4.57 -20.35
CA ALA A 370 26.35 -5.11 -21.08
C ALA A 370 26.63 -6.58 -20.74
N THR A 371 27.43 -7.23 -21.58
CA THR A 371 27.80 -8.66 -21.40
C THR A 371 28.35 -9.01 -20.01
N PRO A 372 29.24 -8.19 -19.39
CA PRO A 372 29.81 -8.52 -18.08
C PRO A 372 28.79 -8.63 -16.93
N PHE A 373 27.60 -8.06 -17.09
CA PHE A 373 26.50 -8.21 -16.12
C PHE A 373 26.02 -9.65 -15.96
N PHE A 374 26.16 -10.47 -17.00
CA PHE A 374 25.73 -11.87 -17.02
C PHE A 374 26.88 -12.85 -16.75
N GLN A 375 28.08 -12.37 -16.39
CA GLN A 375 29.26 -13.22 -16.36
C GLN A 375 29.12 -14.41 -15.42
N THR A 376 28.66 -14.20 -14.17
CA THR A 376 28.46 -15.32 -13.23
C THR A 376 27.36 -16.29 -13.65
N LEU A 377 26.33 -15.81 -14.37
CA LEU A 377 25.33 -16.69 -14.96
C LEU A 377 25.97 -17.63 -15.99
N PHE A 378 26.82 -17.09 -16.87
CA PHE A 378 27.53 -17.89 -17.88
C PHE A 378 28.54 -18.86 -17.27
N ASP A 379 29.28 -18.42 -16.26
CA ASP A 379 30.29 -19.25 -15.58
C ASP A 379 29.64 -20.43 -14.86
N TYR A 380 28.52 -20.17 -14.18
CA TYR A 380 27.76 -21.20 -13.49
C TYR A 380 27.17 -22.20 -14.48
N GLU A 381 26.48 -21.72 -15.51
CA GLU A 381 25.89 -22.59 -16.54
C GLU A 381 26.94 -23.37 -17.33
N GLY A 382 28.12 -22.78 -17.57
CA GLY A 382 29.23 -23.43 -18.28
C GLY A 382 29.79 -24.65 -17.56
N ASN A 383 29.56 -24.79 -16.25
CA ASN A 383 30.01 -25.94 -15.46
C ASN A 383 29.08 -27.16 -15.60
N PHE A 384 27.85 -27.00 -16.11
CA PHE A 384 26.89 -28.09 -16.31
C PHE A 384 26.99 -28.65 -17.73
N THR A 385 28.09 -29.33 -18.04
CA THR A 385 28.16 -30.13 -19.27
C THR A 385 27.51 -31.51 -19.03
N ASN A 386 26.41 -31.80 -19.74
CA ASN A 386 25.75 -33.12 -19.79
C ASN A 386 25.14 -33.67 -18.48
N THR A 387 24.47 -32.85 -17.65
CA THR A 387 23.76 -33.37 -16.47
C THR A 387 22.25 -33.12 -16.53
N THR A 388 21.48 -34.16 -16.22
CA THR A 388 20.05 -34.05 -15.90
C THR A 388 19.91 -33.29 -14.58
N GLY A 389 19.25 -32.13 -14.59
CA GLY A 389 19.14 -31.23 -13.42
C GLY A 389 19.81 -29.87 -13.60
N ARG A 390 20.27 -29.53 -14.80
CA ARG A 390 20.75 -28.19 -15.16
C ARG A 390 19.61 -27.15 -15.05
N PRO A 391 19.85 -25.98 -14.45
CA PRO A 391 18.86 -24.90 -14.42
C PRO A 391 18.50 -24.40 -15.81
N THR A 392 17.29 -23.89 -15.94
CA THR A 392 16.74 -23.39 -17.20
C THR A 392 16.25 -21.95 -17.08
N ILE A 393 16.16 -21.28 -18.22
CA ILE A 393 15.57 -19.94 -18.37
C ILE A 393 14.40 -20.04 -19.36
N SER A 394 13.17 -20.01 -18.86
CA SER A 394 11.98 -20.27 -19.68
C SER A 394 11.70 -19.13 -20.68
N ASN A 395 11.89 -17.88 -20.26
CA ASN A 395 11.72 -16.70 -21.12
C ASN A 395 12.92 -15.77 -21.01
N PHE A 396 13.48 -15.36 -22.15
CA PHE A 396 14.68 -14.54 -22.19
C PHE A 396 14.60 -13.46 -23.27
N GLN A 397 14.66 -12.20 -22.83
CA GLN A 397 14.69 -11.03 -23.67
C GLN A 397 15.61 -9.97 -23.06
N VAL A 398 16.62 -9.54 -23.82
CA VAL A 398 17.53 -8.45 -23.43
C VAL A 398 17.67 -7.48 -24.60
N GLU A 399 17.37 -6.21 -24.36
CA GLU A 399 17.51 -5.11 -25.32
C GLU A 399 18.36 -3.99 -24.71
N PRO A 400 19.68 -3.98 -24.97
CA PRO A 400 20.57 -2.95 -24.44
C PRO A 400 20.36 -1.63 -25.19
N THR A 401 20.45 -0.49 -24.49
CA THR A 401 20.44 0.85 -25.10
C THR A 401 21.57 0.99 -26.12
N ASN A 402 22.76 0.48 -25.77
CA ASN A 402 23.90 0.40 -26.69
C ASN A 402 24.21 -1.06 -27.05
N LYS A 403 23.81 -1.45 -28.27
CA LYS A 403 23.98 -2.81 -28.79
C LYS A 403 25.44 -3.26 -28.89
N SER A 404 26.43 -2.36 -28.97
CA SER A 404 27.83 -2.76 -29.07
C SER A 404 28.41 -3.33 -27.77
N LEU A 405 27.73 -3.13 -26.63
CA LEU A 405 28.16 -3.61 -25.31
C LEU A 405 27.69 -5.04 -25.01
N LEU A 406 26.80 -5.60 -25.85
CA LEU A 406 26.25 -6.93 -25.68
C LEU A 406 26.79 -7.88 -26.75
N SER A 407 27.50 -8.91 -26.32
CA SER A 407 27.95 -10.02 -27.15
C SER A 407 26.88 -11.10 -27.18
N CYS A 408 26.41 -11.48 -28.37
CA CYS A 408 25.42 -12.54 -28.52
C CYS A 408 26.01 -13.95 -28.36
N ALA A 409 27.34 -14.11 -28.42
CA ALA A 409 27.97 -15.44 -28.48
C ALA A 409 27.69 -16.31 -27.23
N PRO A 410 27.81 -15.80 -25.98
CA PRO A 410 27.48 -16.59 -24.78
C PRO A 410 26.00 -17.00 -24.74
N PHE A 411 25.09 -16.12 -25.14
CA PHE A 411 23.65 -16.41 -25.17
C PHE A 411 23.30 -17.47 -26.22
N LYS A 412 23.95 -17.41 -27.40
CA LYS A 412 23.76 -18.42 -28.45
C LYS A 412 24.21 -19.81 -27.99
N LYS A 413 25.30 -19.88 -27.22
CA LYS A 413 25.77 -21.12 -26.59
C LYS A 413 24.73 -21.68 -25.60
N LEU A 414 24.18 -20.84 -24.72
CA LEU A 414 23.13 -21.27 -23.78
C LEU A 414 21.90 -21.83 -24.50
N SER A 415 21.46 -21.18 -25.58
CA SER A 415 20.32 -21.64 -26.38
C SER A 415 20.61 -22.96 -27.10
N GLN A 416 21.81 -23.12 -27.69
CA GLN A 416 22.24 -24.37 -28.33
C GLN A 416 22.31 -25.53 -27.34
N GLU A 417 22.61 -25.26 -26.08
CA GLU A 417 22.67 -26.24 -25.01
C GLU A 417 21.31 -26.48 -24.32
N GLY A 418 20.23 -25.86 -24.81
CA GLY A 418 18.87 -26.06 -24.30
C GLY A 418 18.57 -25.39 -22.96
N VAL A 419 19.44 -24.48 -22.49
CA VAL A 419 19.26 -23.72 -21.24
C VAL A 419 18.15 -22.68 -21.39
N THR A 420 18.01 -22.09 -22.58
CA THR A 420 17.00 -21.07 -22.86
C THR A 420 16.11 -21.47 -24.02
N SER A 421 14.79 -21.38 -23.84
CA SER A 421 13.80 -21.78 -24.87
C SER A 421 13.53 -20.71 -25.93
N ILE A 422 13.91 -19.45 -25.70
CA ILE A 422 13.51 -18.31 -26.54
C ILE A 422 14.65 -17.28 -26.60
N ILE A 423 15.19 -17.02 -27.80
CA ILE A 423 15.83 -15.74 -28.14
C ILE A 423 14.78 -14.97 -28.96
N SER A 424 14.20 -13.89 -28.42
CA SER A 424 13.06 -13.24 -29.09
C SER A 424 13.46 -12.43 -30.35
N GLN A 425 12.72 -12.70 -31.43
CA GLN A 425 12.41 -11.98 -32.68
C GLN A 425 13.44 -11.09 -33.43
N LYS A 426 14.42 -10.45 -32.78
CA LYS A 426 15.38 -9.55 -33.47
C LYS A 426 16.50 -10.29 -34.19
N GLU A 427 16.78 -11.55 -33.84
CA GLU A 427 17.74 -12.38 -34.58
C GLU A 427 17.24 -12.69 -36.01
N ARG A 428 15.93 -12.90 -36.22
CA ARG A 428 15.39 -13.03 -37.60
C ARG A 428 15.61 -11.77 -38.44
N GLN A 429 15.49 -10.59 -37.84
CA GLN A 429 15.69 -9.33 -38.56
C GLN A 429 17.17 -8.97 -38.76
N LEU A 430 18.07 -9.40 -37.88
CA LEU A 430 19.51 -9.18 -38.03
C LEU A 430 20.18 -10.19 -38.98
N GLU A 431 19.68 -11.42 -39.07
CA GLU A 431 20.14 -12.40 -40.08
C GLU A 431 19.70 -12.01 -41.50
N GLU A 432 18.49 -11.45 -41.70
CA GLU A 432 18.07 -10.93 -43.02
C GLU A 432 18.92 -9.74 -43.52
N ILE A 433 19.56 -9.00 -42.61
CA ILE A 433 20.37 -7.81 -42.95
C ILE A 433 21.83 -8.18 -43.25
N LYS A 434 22.37 -9.24 -42.64
CA LYS A 434 23.76 -9.68 -42.92
C LYS A 434 23.90 -10.44 -44.24
N ASP A 435 22.84 -11.12 -44.71
CA ASP A 435 22.88 -11.92 -45.95
C ASP A 435 22.48 -11.14 -47.22
N ARG A 436 22.34 -9.80 -47.15
CA ARG A 436 22.11 -8.94 -48.32
C ARG A 436 23.09 -7.78 -48.40
N PRO A 437 24.30 -7.98 -48.96
CA PRO A 437 25.22 -6.88 -49.22
C PRO A 437 24.66 -5.98 -50.33
N GLY A 438 24.01 -4.87 -49.98
CA GLY A 438 23.57 -3.88 -50.97
C GLY A 438 22.45 -2.90 -50.59
N LEU A 439 21.74 -3.07 -49.47
CA LEU A 439 20.62 -2.19 -49.13
C LEU A 439 21.07 -0.99 -48.27
N ARG A 440 21.26 0.16 -48.92
CA ARG A 440 21.29 1.48 -48.25
C ARG A 440 19.87 1.83 -47.80
N PHE A 441 19.66 2.04 -46.50
CA PHE A 441 18.43 2.66 -46.00
C PHE A 441 18.65 4.14 -45.66
N SER A 442 17.81 4.96 -46.29
CA SER A 442 17.60 6.38 -46.01
C SER A 442 16.93 6.54 -44.64
N THR A 443 17.45 7.47 -43.83
CA THR A 443 16.87 7.86 -42.56
C THR A 443 15.56 8.64 -42.77
N ARG A 444 14.41 8.04 -42.46
CA ARG A 444 13.24 8.66 -41.79
C ARG A 444 12.05 7.70 -41.73
N SER A 445 11.36 7.74 -40.59
CA SER A 445 9.99 7.26 -40.31
C SER A 445 9.66 5.79 -40.52
N ALA A 446 9.46 5.05 -39.42
CA ALA A 446 8.28 4.17 -39.22
C ALA A 446 8.30 3.58 -37.81
N TRP A 447 7.50 4.17 -36.92
CA TRP A 447 7.01 3.54 -35.70
C TRP A 447 5.64 2.89 -36.00
N HIS A 448 5.31 1.82 -35.27
CA HIS A 448 4.03 1.10 -35.24
C HIS A 448 3.64 0.28 -36.48
N SER A 449 3.57 -1.05 -36.32
CA SER A 449 2.52 -1.91 -36.87
C SER A 449 2.57 -3.32 -36.24
N GLN A 450 1.49 -3.70 -35.56
CA GLN A 450 1.12 -5.08 -35.24
C GLN A 450 0.70 -5.80 -36.54
N PHE A 451 1.07 -7.07 -36.71
CA PHE A 451 0.39 -7.95 -37.67
C PHE A 451 0.07 -9.30 -37.04
N ILE A 452 -1.23 -9.56 -36.93
CA ILE A 452 -1.86 -10.86 -36.70
C ILE A 452 -1.95 -11.56 -38.07
N PHE A 453 -1.44 -12.78 -38.18
CA PHE A 453 -1.72 -13.63 -39.35
C PHE A 453 -2.58 -14.83 -38.94
N ASN A 454 -3.83 -14.76 -39.39
CA ASN A 454 -4.82 -15.83 -39.39
C ASN A 454 -4.52 -16.74 -40.59
N SER A 455 -4.15 -18.00 -40.37
CA SER A 455 -3.87 -18.95 -41.45
C SER A 455 -5.14 -19.70 -41.87
N GLY A 456 -5.83 -19.18 -42.88
CA GLY A 456 -6.72 -19.97 -43.73
C GLY A 456 -5.94 -20.47 -44.95
N ARG A 457 -5.86 -21.79 -45.14
CA ARG A 457 -5.43 -22.41 -46.42
C ARG A 457 -6.65 -22.75 -47.27
N PRO A 458 -6.59 -22.62 -48.60
CA PRO A 458 -7.50 -23.29 -49.51
C PRO A 458 -6.89 -24.60 -50.05
N ASN A 459 -7.66 -25.68 -49.96
CA ASN A 459 -8.11 -26.51 -51.08
C ASN A 459 -9.30 -27.35 -50.60
#